data_AF-A0A945QEM9-F1
#
_entry.id   AF-A0A945QEM9-F1
#
_cell.length_a   1.000
_cell.length_b   1.000
_cell.length_c   1.000
_cell.angle_alpha   90.00
_cell.angle_beta   90.00
_cell.angle_gamma   90.00
#
_symmetry.space_group_name_H-M   'P 1'
#
loop_
_entity.id
_entity.type
_entity.pdbx_description
1 polymer ?
#
loop_
_entity_poly.entity_id
_entity_poly.type
_entity_poly.pdbx_seq_one_letter_code
_entity_poly.pdbx_strand_id
1 'polypeptide(L)'
;MSIFKNNLKNISCALFIVALPACSFVISDDWPLLTADPLWVELEKTKNSDVEAEVINTVVLSDPILSKSPYAATALPLIDVRVMLDKIERDLPYQAHNMAKALDMFDAAGKEDKALYWRGVEIEKSQVNEFRGELLMIKHQIMDNDQAVVERQLTNVLLMKVEEITPDAPNSLDLTLMEQPELSLGSDLFNNQMVVAANPYAAKAGLEILRRGGSAVDAAIAVETTLSLVEPQSSGIGGGAFLLHFDPNKSFAEQLNFYDGRETAPMAATPDHFKSITEIPGNVKLDAVYGGLSVGVPGALAALKMAHEKHGILPWEEVFEPAIKLAEEGFVVSERLEHYITIDQKLKLVPASRDYFYDHKGEPLKAGYLLKNPKQAAVLRRVATEGISAFYTGDIAEKIV
;
A
#
# COMPACT_ATOMS: atom_id res chain seq x y z
N MET A 1 26.24 -31.12 6.90
CA MET A 1 26.80 -29.87 6.30
C MET A 1 26.69 -29.85 4.77
N SER A 2 25.56 -30.28 4.16
CA SER A 2 25.41 -30.24 2.69
C SER A 2 23.97 -30.09 2.14
N ILE A 3 22.95 -29.92 2.98
CA ILE A 3 21.54 -29.89 2.50
C ILE A 3 20.91 -28.48 2.59
N PHE A 4 21.49 -27.56 3.36
CA PHE A 4 20.88 -26.23 3.60
C PHE A 4 21.41 -25.08 2.72
N LYS A 5 22.25 -25.34 1.71
CA LYS A 5 22.92 -24.26 0.94
C LYS A 5 22.13 -23.68 -0.25
N ASN A 6 20.93 -24.17 -0.59
CA ASN A 6 20.34 -23.88 -1.90
C ASN A 6 18.97 -23.18 -1.98
N ASN A 7 18.20 -22.98 -0.90
CA ASN A 7 16.77 -22.63 -1.08
C ASN A 7 16.35 -21.16 -0.86
N LEU A 8 17.24 -20.25 -0.48
CA LEU A 8 16.88 -18.83 -0.22
C LEU A 8 17.27 -17.83 -1.32
N LYS A 9 17.77 -18.31 -2.47
CA LYS A 9 18.32 -17.44 -3.52
C LYS A 9 17.29 -16.73 -4.42
N ASN A 10 15.98 -16.96 -4.29
CA ASN A 10 15.05 -16.63 -5.38
C ASN A 10 13.77 -15.87 -4.98
N ILE A 11 13.75 -15.10 -3.87
CA ILE A 11 12.55 -14.32 -3.51
C ILE A 11 12.74 -12.85 -3.88
N SER A 12 12.23 -12.44 -5.04
CA SER A 12 12.05 -11.03 -5.40
C SER A 12 10.63 -10.60 -5.01
N CYS A 13 10.49 -9.46 -4.32
CA CYS A 13 9.20 -8.90 -3.89
C CYS A 13 9.03 -7.51 -4.48
N ALA A 14 7.84 -7.23 -5.04
CA ALA A 14 7.42 -5.89 -5.42
C ALA A 14 6.18 -5.52 -4.60
N LEU A 15 6.25 -4.41 -3.87
CA LEU A 15 5.12 -3.85 -3.12
C LEU A 15 4.60 -2.65 -3.89
N PHE A 16 3.32 -2.72 -4.26
CA PHE A 16 2.63 -1.66 -5.00
C PHE A 16 1.69 -0.92 -4.04
N ILE A 17 1.96 0.35 -3.78
CA ILE A 17 1.16 1.19 -2.89
C ILE A 17 0.46 2.25 -3.74
N VAL A 18 -0.86 2.17 -3.83
CA VAL A 18 -1.71 3.19 -4.45
C VAL A 18 -2.14 4.18 -3.36
N ALA A 19 -1.62 5.40 -3.42
CA ALA A 19 -1.96 6.47 -2.47
C ALA A 19 -3.10 7.34 -3.02
N LEU A 20 -4.31 7.16 -2.46
CA LEU A 20 -5.43 8.08 -2.59
C LEU A 20 -5.35 9.15 -1.48
N PRO A 21 -5.35 10.46 -1.81
CA PRO A 21 -5.43 11.49 -0.79
C PRO A 21 -6.89 11.67 -0.33
N ALA A 22 -7.19 11.30 0.91
CA ALA A 22 -8.36 11.82 1.60
C ALA A 22 -7.95 13.11 2.35
N CYS A 23 -8.31 14.26 1.78
CA CYS A 23 -8.18 15.54 2.47
C CYS A 23 -9.31 15.72 3.49
N SER A 24 -8.98 15.64 4.77
CA SER A 24 -9.73 16.32 5.82
C SER A 24 -8.83 16.66 7.00
N PHE A 25 -8.39 17.92 7.04
CA PHE A 25 -7.92 18.55 8.27
C PHE A 25 -9.14 18.92 9.13
N VAL A 26 -9.18 18.38 10.34
CA VAL A 26 -9.75 19.08 11.49
C VAL A 26 -8.59 19.29 12.44
N ILE A 27 -8.14 20.55 12.52
CA ILE A 27 -7.23 21.01 13.56
C ILE A 27 -8.08 21.16 14.82
N SER A 28 -7.87 20.28 15.81
CA SER A 28 -8.09 20.65 17.21
C SER A 28 -6.72 20.73 17.87
N ASP A 29 -6.32 21.92 18.25
CA ASP A 29 -5.00 22.23 18.83
C ASP A 29 -4.80 21.75 20.27
N ASP A 30 -5.63 20.84 20.79
CA ASP A 30 -5.47 20.29 22.14
C ASP A 30 -4.67 18.98 22.09
N TRP A 31 -3.36 19.11 21.85
CA TRP A 31 -2.40 18.04 22.12
C TRP A 31 -2.10 18.00 23.63
N PRO A 32 -2.22 16.85 24.32
CA PRO A 32 -1.61 16.72 25.64
C PRO A 32 -0.10 16.89 25.49
N LEU A 33 0.45 17.93 26.11
CA LEU A 33 1.89 18.14 26.28
C LEU A 33 2.47 17.00 27.13
N LEU A 34 2.80 15.88 26.48
CA LEU A 34 3.79 14.95 26.98
C LEU A 34 5.12 15.35 26.33
N THR A 35 5.96 16.04 27.10
CA THR A 35 7.35 16.27 26.69
C THR A 35 7.98 14.91 26.44
N ALA A 36 8.65 14.70 25.31
CA ALA A 36 9.30 13.44 24.91
C ALA A 36 10.61 13.12 25.68
N ASP A 37 10.92 13.92 26.72
CA ASP A 37 12.17 13.91 27.48
C ASP A 37 12.18 13.06 28.79
N PRO A 38 11.05 12.79 29.50
CA PRO A 38 11.06 12.16 30.81
C PRO A 38 11.67 10.76 30.84
N LEU A 39 11.38 9.92 29.83
CA LEU A 39 11.83 8.52 29.83
C LEU A 39 13.32 8.42 29.53
N TRP A 40 13.82 9.20 28.57
CA TRP A 40 15.26 9.36 28.35
C TRP A 40 15.97 9.88 29.59
N VAL A 41 15.44 10.93 30.23
CA VAL A 41 15.99 11.50 31.45
C VAL A 41 15.96 10.49 32.61
N GLU A 42 14.94 9.65 32.72
CA GLU A 42 14.85 8.59 33.72
C GLU A 42 15.89 7.49 33.45
N LEU A 43 16.02 7.01 32.22
CA LEU A 43 17.00 6.00 31.84
C LEU A 43 18.45 6.52 31.97
N GLU A 44 18.72 7.76 31.58
CA GLU A 44 20.04 8.39 31.76
C GLU A 44 20.41 8.58 33.24
N LYS A 45 19.43 8.82 34.13
CA LYS A 45 19.65 8.83 35.59
C LYS A 45 20.01 7.44 36.13
N THR A 46 19.39 6.38 35.61
CA THR A 46 19.71 4.99 36.04
C THR A 46 21.11 4.53 35.66
N LYS A 47 21.75 5.15 34.65
CA LYS A 47 23.15 4.89 34.27
C LYS A 47 24.18 5.35 35.34
N ASN A 48 23.80 6.28 36.22
CA ASN A 48 24.68 6.88 37.23
C ASN A 48 24.50 6.33 38.65
N SER A 49 23.59 5.37 38.84
CA SER A 49 23.42 4.69 40.12
C SER A 49 23.80 3.23 39.94
N ASP A 50 24.84 2.78 40.66
CA ASP A 50 25.11 1.37 40.90
C ASP A 50 23.91 0.77 41.66
N VAL A 51 22.87 0.38 40.92
CA VAL A 51 21.76 -0.40 41.45
C VAL A 51 21.78 -1.74 40.74
N GLU A 52 22.20 -2.69 41.55
CA GLU A 52 22.11 -4.14 41.45
C GLU A 52 21.23 -4.69 40.33
N ALA A 53 21.84 -5.65 39.64
CA ALA A 53 21.35 -6.48 38.56
C ALA A 53 20.17 -7.41 38.92
N GLU A 54 19.16 -6.93 39.65
CA GLU A 54 17.96 -7.71 39.95
C GLU A 54 16.69 -6.97 39.51
N VAL A 55 15.86 -7.73 38.78
CA VAL A 55 14.51 -7.41 38.28
C VAL A 55 14.43 -6.73 36.91
N ILE A 56 14.91 -7.41 35.86
CA ILE A 56 14.02 -7.83 34.75
C ILE A 56 14.40 -9.27 34.41
N ASN A 57 13.76 -10.22 35.10
CA ASN A 57 13.81 -11.63 34.72
C ASN A 57 13.31 -11.77 33.28
N THR A 58 14.24 -12.12 32.39
CA THR A 58 14.09 -13.14 31.35
C THR A 58 12.66 -13.68 31.18
N VAL A 59 11.87 -12.99 30.36
CA VAL A 59 11.06 -13.72 29.38
C VAL A 59 11.97 -13.92 28.19
N VAL A 60 12.66 -15.06 28.19
CA VAL A 60 13.15 -15.63 26.93
C VAL A 60 11.87 -15.94 26.15
N LEU A 61 11.47 -15.04 25.25
CA LEU A 61 10.59 -15.43 24.15
C LEU A 61 11.36 -16.51 23.39
N SER A 62 10.97 -17.76 23.59
CA SER A 62 11.42 -18.87 22.77
C SER A 62 10.80 -18.71 21.40
N ASP A 63 11.32 -17.80 20.60
CA ASP A 63 11.06 -17.76 19.16
C ASP A 63 11.98 -18.80 18.51
N PRO A 64 11.43 -19.88 17.95
CA PRO A 64 12.23 -20.79 17.14
C PRO A 64 12.53 -20.07 15.83
N ILE A 65 13.81 -19.81 15.60
CA ILE A 65 14.44 -19.29 14.36
C ILE A 65 14.54 -17.77 14.32
N LEU A 66 15.65 -17.23 14.85
CA LEU A 66 16.24 -15.97 14.38
C LEU A 66 17.74 -15.93 14.73
N SER A 67 18.53 -16.80 14.08
CA SER A 67 20.00 -16.70 14.13
C SER A 67 20.49 -15.74 13.04
N LYS A 68 20.64 -14.47 13.44
CA LYS A 68 21.19 -13.31 12.70
C LYS A 68 20.23 -12.54 11.78
N SER A 69 20.23 -11.22 12.01
CA SER A 69 19.52 -10.18 11.26
C SER A 69 20.06 -10.05 9.81
N PRO A 70 19.19 -9.81 8.81
CA PRO A 70 19.60 -9.47 7.44
C PRO A 70 20.20 -8.05 7.29
N TYR A 71 20.19 -7.23 8.35
CA TYR A 71 20.61 -5.81 8.33
C TYR A 71 22.10 -5.58 8.70
N ALA A 72 22.94 -6.62 8.64
CA ALA A 72 24.30 -6.63 9.22
C ALA A 72 25.38 -5.88 8.40
N ALA A 73 25.09 -4.73 7.77
CA ALA A 73 26.08 -4.05 6.92
C ALA A 73 26.43 -2.60 7.30
N THR A 74 25.68 -1.92 8.16
CA THR A 74 26.10 -0.58 8.64
C THR A 74 25.51 -0.30 10.03
N ALA A 75 26.39 -0.11 11.02
CA ALA A 75 25.97 0.45 12.30
C ALA A 75 25.48 1.89 12.06
N LEU A 76 24.24 2.19 12.41
CA LEU A 76 23.75 3.57 12.40
C LEU A 76 24.48 4.38 13.48
N PRO A 77 24.83 5.65 13.21
CA PRO A 77 25.26 6.57 14.24
C PRO A 77 24.25 6.62 15.39
N LEU A 78 24.73 6.67 16.64
CA LEU A 78 23.86 6.72 17.82
C LEU A 78 22.89 7.91 17.81
N ILE A 79 23.28 9.02 17.19
CA ILE A 79 22.41 10.18 17.03
C ILE A 79 21.18 9.86 16.18
N ASP A 80 21.35 9.07 15.11
CA ASP A 80 20.25 8.68 14.22
C ASP A 80 19.32 7.69 14.93
N VAL A 81 19.88 6.77 15.70
CA VAL A 81 19.12 5.85 16.56
C VAL A 81 18.26 6.61 17.57
N ARG A 82 18.83 7.63 18.23
CA ARG A 82 18.07 8.48 19.17
C ARG A 82 16.93 9.21 18.48
N VAL A 83 17.18 9.83 17.33
CA VAL A 83 16.13 10.52 16.56
C VAL A 83 14.98 9.58 16.17
N MET A 84 15.30 8.34 15.77
CA MET A 84 14.29 7.33 15.47
C MET A 84 13.50 6.91 16.72
N LEU A 85 14.19 6.64 17.83
CA LEU A 85 13.54 6.27 19.10
C LEU A 85 12.67 7.40 19.65
N ASP A 86 13.10 8.67 19.57
CA ASP A 86 12.33 9.84 19.98
C ASP A 86 11.03 9.97 19.18
N LYS A 87 11.11 9.72 17.86
CA LYS A 87 9.93 9.73 16.99
C LYS A 87 8.94 8.65 17.44
N ILE A 88 9.41 7.43 17.62
CA ILE A 88 8.56 6.30 18.03
C ILE A 88 7.96 6.55 19.42
N GLU A 89 8.76 7.00 20.39
CA GLU A 89 8.29 7.32 21.74
C GLU A 89 7.18 8.37 21.73
N ARG A 90 7.34 9.41 20.91
CA ARG A 90 6.33 10.48 20.78
C ARG A 90 5.05 10.01 20.10
N ASP A 91 5.18 9.22 19.03
CA ASP A 91 4.05 8.88 18.16
C ASP A 91 3.28 7.64 18.68
N LEU A 92 3.93 6.74 19.42
CA LEU A 92 3.33 5.50 19.94
C LEU A 92 2.09 5.73 20.83
N PRO A 93 2.06 6.68 21.79
CA PRO A 93 0.87 6.96 22.59
C PRO A 93 -0.32 7.45 21.76
N TYR A 94 -0.06 8.19 20.69
CA TYR A 94 -1.10 8.66 19.78
C TYR A 94 -1.74 7.49 19.02
N GLN A 95 -0.91 6.56 18.51
CA GLN A 95 -1.43 5.35 17.86
C GLN A 95 -2.16 4.43 18.83
N ALA A 96 -1.66 4.30 20.07
CA ALA A 96 -2.36 3.57 21.12
C ALA A 96 -3.76 4.15 21.40
N HIS A 97 -3.88 5.48 21.44
CA HIS A 97 -5.16 6.16 21.63
C HIS A 97 -6.11 5.92 20.45
N ASN A 98 -5.62 6.03 19.21
CA ASN A 98 -6.42 5.78 18.02
C ASN A 98 -6.89 4.33 17.95
N MET A 99 -6.01 3.38 18.26
CA MET A 99 -6.33 1.95 18.34
C MET A 99 -7.44 1.69 19.36
N ALA A 100 -7.30 2.20 20.58
CA ALA A 100 -8.30 2.06 21.63
C ALA A 100 -9.66 2.63 21.18
N LYS A 101 -9.65 3.82 20.57
CA LYS A 101 -10.85 4.44 20.02
C LYS A 101 -11.47 3.61 18.88
N ALA A 102 -10.65 3.04 18.00
CA ALA A 102 -11.12 2.20 16.90
C ALA A 102 -11.79 0.92 17.43
N LEU A 103 -11.23 0.33 18.48
CA LEU A 103 -11.81 -0.83 19.18
C LEU A 103 -13.13 -0.46 19.89
N ASP A 104 -13.17 0.67 20.61
CA ASP A 104 -14.40 1.17 21.23
C ASP A 104 -15.52 1.37 20.18
N MET A 105 -15.15 1.93 19.03
CA MET A 105 -16.07 2.12 17.90
C MET A 105 -16.53 0.78 17.30
N PHE A 106 -15.63 -0.19 17.16
CA PHE A 106 -15.96 -1.53 16.68
C PHE A 106 -16.91 -2.27 17.64
N ASP A 107 -16.68 -2.17 18.95
CA ASP A 107 -17.52 -2.81 19.97
C ASP A 107 -18.90 -2.16 20.07
N ALA A 108 -18.98 -0.83 19.90
CA ALA A 108 -20.22 -0.08 19.88
C ALA A 108 -21.00 -0.21 18.55
N ALA A 109 -20.38 -0.71 17.48
CA ALA A 109 -20.99 -0.78 16.15
C ALA A 109 -22.07 -1.87 16.01
N GLY A 110 -23.10 -1.56 15.21
CA GLY A 110 -24.07 -2.55 14.75
C GLY A 110 -23.45 -3.59 13.81
N LYS A 111 -24.09 -4.77 13.66
CA LYS A 111 -23.55 -5.89 12.85
C LYS A 111 -23.19 -5.48 11.42
N GLU A 112 -23.96 -4.57 10.82
CA GLU A 112 -23.78 -4.10 9.44
C GLU A 112 -22.55 -3.20 9.25
N ASP A 113 -22.12 -2.48 10.29
CA ASP A 113 -21.01 -1.52 10.22
C ASP A 113 -19.67 -2.08 10.74
N LYS A 114 -19.69 -3.22 11.44
CA LYS A 114 -18.48 -3.81 12.07
C LYS A 114 -17.34 -4.07 11.10
N ALA A 115 -17.62 -4.45 9.86
CA ALA A 115 -16.59 -4.65 8.84
C ALA A 115 -15.83 -3.36 8.50
N LEU A 116 -16.51 -2.21 8.49
CA LEU A 116 -15.90 -0.91 8.24
C LEU A 116 -14.98 -0.51 9.40
N TYR A 117 -15.45 -0.64 10.65
CA TYR A 117 -14.65 -0.31 11.82
C TYR A 117 -13.46 -1.26 12.00
N TRP A 118 -13.65 -2.54 11.66
CA TRP A 118 -12.55 -3.51 11.68
C TRP A 118 -11.43 -3.15 10.72
N ARG A 119 -11.76 -2.61 9.54
CA ARG A 119 -10.76 -2.08 8.62
C ARG A 119 -9.96 -0.92 9.23
N GLY A 120 -10.61 -0.06 10.02
CA GLY A 120 -9.95 0.99 10.79
C GLY A 120 -8.98 0.41 11.82
N VAL A 121 -9.41 -0.60 12.58
CA VAL A 121 -8.57 -1.33 13.55
C VAL A 121 -7.34 -1.94 12.87
N GLU A 122 -7.50 -2.58 11.71
CA GLU A 122 -6.39 -3.18 10.96
C GLU A 122 -5.40 -2.14 10.42
N ILE A 123 -5.86 -0.94 10.05
CA ILE A 123 -4.97 0.16 9.64
C ILE A 123 -4.08 0.59 10.80
N GLU A 124 -4.66 0.88 11.96
CA GLU A 124 -3.91 1.28 13.17
C GLU A 124 -2.96 0.15 13.61
N LYS A 125 -3.41 -1.11 13.48
CA LYS A 125 -2.59 -2.30 13.80
C LYS A 125 -1.37 -2.40 12.89
N SER A 126 -1.54 -2.12 11.60
CA SER A 126 -0.43 -2.08 10.65
C SER A 126 0.59 -1.01 11.03
N GLN A 127 0.15 0.17 11.46
CA GLN A 127 1.03 1.27 11.87
C GLN A 127 1.79 0.95 13.17
N VAL A 128 1.14 0.32 14.15
CA VAL A 128 1.80 -0.16 15.38
C VAL A 128 2.84 -1.25 15.05
N ASN A 129 2.55 -2.14 14.09
CA ASN A 129 3.50 -3.15 13.62
C ASN A 129 4.71 -2.55 12.88
N GLU A 130 4.56 -1.40 12.22
CA GLU A 130 5.67 -0.66 11.60
C GLU A 130 6.69 -0.22 12.67
N PHE A 131 6.21 0.36 13.79
CA PHE A 131 7.06 0.68 14.94
C PHE A 131 7.76 -0.56 15.50
N ARG A 132 7.06 -1.70 15.58
CA ARG A 132 7.68 -2.97 16.00
C ARG A 132 8.87 -3.34 15.11
N GLY A 133 8.69 -3.22 13.79
CA GLY A 133 9.74 -3.49 12.81
C GLY A 133 10.95 -2.56 12.97
N GLU A 134 10.70 -1.26 13.10
CA GLU A 134 11.76 -0.26 13.33
C GLU A 134 12.54 -0.52 14.63
N LEU A 135 11.83 -0.82 15.72
CA LEU A 135 12.46 -1.13 17.02
C LEU A 135 13.28 -2.42 16.98
N LEU A 136 12.81 -3.48 16.30
CA LEU A 136 13.58 -4.72 16.13
C LEU A 136 14.85 -4.49 15.30
N MET A 137 14.76 -3.66 14.25
CA MET A 137 15.92 -3.26 13.47
C MET A 137 16.93 -2.49 14.33
N ILE A 138 16.47 -1.48 15.08
CA ILE A 138 17.31 -0.70 16.00
C ILE A 138 17.98 -1.63 17.01
N LYS A 139 17.20 -2.49 17.67
CA LYS A 139 17.69 -3.48 18.66
C LYS A 139 18.84 -4.32 18.10
N HIS A 140 18.72 -4.78 16.86
CA HIS A 140 19.78 -5.53 16.19
C HIS A 140 21.01 -4.68 15.86
N GLN A 141 20.83 -3.45 15.39
CA GLN A 141 21.93 -2.58 14.97
C GLN A 141 22.78 -2.06 16.14
N ILE A 142 22.20 -1.95 17.34
CA ILE A 142 22.89 -1.46 18.54
C ILE A 142 23.26 -2.57 19.54
N MET A 143 22.95 -3.83 19.23
CA MET A 143 23.10 -4.97 20.14
C MET A 143 24.53 -5.10 20.71
N ASP A 144 25.53 -4.93 19.84
CA ASP A 144 26.96 -5.07 20.14
C ASP A 144 27.67 -3.72 20.39
N ASN A 145 26.91 -2.62 20.60
CA ASN A 145 27.48 -1.30 20.85
C ASN A 145 27.45 -0.95 22.35
N ASP A 146 28.62 -0.96 22.99
CA ASP A 146 28.79 -0.65 24.41
C ASP A 146 28.40 0.79 24.78
N GLN A 147 28.38 1.71 23.82
CA GLN A 147 27.94 3.09 24.05
C GLN A 147 26.41 3.24 24.00
N ALA A 148 25.69 2.25 23.46
CA ALA A 148 24.25 2.28 23.18
C ALA A 148 23.37 1.75 24.33
N VAL A 149 23.81 1.90 25.59
CA VAL A 149 23.13 1.29 26.74
C VAL A 149 21.71 1.85 26.91
N VAL A 150 21.55 3.16 26.80
CA VAL A 150 20.27 3.86 27.03
C VAL A 150 19.30 3.56 25.89
N GLU A 151 19.80 3.59 24.66
CA GLU A 151 19.08 3.26 23.44
C GLU A 151 18.55 1.82 23.48
N ARG A 152 19.36 0.86 23.95
CA ARG A 152 18.95 -0.55 24.12
C ARG A 152 17.82 -0.69 25.15
N GLN A 153 17.91 0.01 26.27
CA GLN A 153 16.88 0.00 27.30
C GLN A 153 15.58 0.58 26.78
N LEU A 154 15.62 1.77 26.17
CA LEU A 154 14.44 2.40 25.59
C LEU A 154 13.81 1.54 24.49
N THR A 155 14.63 0.98 23.58
CA THR A 155 14.14 0.08 22.53
C THR A 155 13.36 -1.10 23.10
N ASN A 156 13.85 -1.71 24.18
CA ASN A 156 13.15 -2.83 24.82
C ASN A 156 11.84 -2.39 25.49
N VAL A 157 11.82 -1.23 26.17
CA VAL A 157 10.60 -0.68 26.79
C VAL A 157 9.54 -0.37 25.72
N LEU A 158 9.94 0.26 24.62
CA LEU A 158 9.03 0.58 23.52
C LEU A 158 8.51 -0.70 22.83
N LEU A 159 9.34 -1.73 22.67
CA LEU A 159 8.91 -3.03 22.14
C LEU A 159 7.82 -3.66 23.01
N MET A 160 8.01 -3.65 24.33
CA MET A 160 6.98 -4.15 25.27
C MET A 160 5.66 -3.38 25.11
N LYS A 161 5.72 -2.06 25.04
CA LYS A 161 4.52 -1.23 24.85
C LYS A 161 3.81 -1.52 23.53
N VAL A 162 4.56 -1.70 22.44
CA VAL A 162 4.00 -2.06 21.13
C VAL A 162 3.30 -3.43 21.19
N GLU A 163 3.88 -4.39 21.90
CA GLU A 163 3.28 -5.72 22.10
C GLU A 163 2.02 -5.65 22.97
N GLU A 164 1.96 -4.77 23.98
CA GLU A 164 0.76 -4.52 24.78
C GLU A 164 -0.38 -3.86 23.99
N ILE A 165 -0.06 -3.00 23.02
CA ILE A 165 -1.06 -2.27 22.22
C ILE A 165 -1.70 -3.17 21.16
N THR A 166 -0.98 -4.17 20.66
CA THR A 166 -1.45 -4.98 19.53
C THR A 166 -2.48 -6.01 20.00
N PRO A 167 -3.77 -5.90 19.62
CA PRO A 167 -4.78 -6.82 20.10
C PRO A 167 -4.67 -8.19 19.43
N ASP A 168 -5.01 -9.24 20.17
CA ASP A 168 -5.32 -10.55 19.61
C ASP A 168 -6.56 -10.45 18.69
N ALA A 169 -6.58 -11.25 17.62
CA ALA A 169 -7.71 -11.25 16.70
C ALA A 169 -9.03 -11.56 17.46
N PRO A 170 -10.12 -10.79 17.26
CA PRO A 170 -11.37 -11.03 17.95
C PRO A 170 -11.96 -12.38 17.51
N ASN A 171 -12.28 -13.22 18.49
CA ASN A 171 -12.85 -14.55 18.26
C ASN A 171 -14.28 -14.54 17.69
N SER A 172 -14.87 -13.37 17.39
CA SER A 172 -16.28 -13.22 16.99
C SER A 172 -16.51 -12.38 15.72
N LEU A 173 -15.48 -12.15 14.90
CA LEU A 173 -15.75 -11.69 13.53
C LEU A 173 -16.38 -12.85 12.76
N ASP A 174 -17.68 -12.74 12.52
CA ASP A 174 -18.41 -13.60 11.59
C ASP A 174 -17.99 -13.23 10.15
N LEU A 175 -16.80 -13.70 9.77
CA LEU A 175 -16.17 -13.46 8.46
C LEU A 175 -16.97 -14.06 7.30
N THR A 176 -18.01 -14.85 7.58
CA THR A 176 -18.91 -15.42 6.57
C THR A 176 -19.68 -14.35 5.77
N LEU A 177 -19.77 -13.11 6.26
CA LEU A 177 -20.30 -11.96 5.52
C LEU A 177 -19.28 -11.32 4.56
N MET A 178 -18.01 -11.71 4.62
CA MET A 178 -16.93 -11.26 3.73
C MET A 178 -16.45 -12.35 2.78
N GLU A 179 -17.01 -13.56 2.87
CA GLU A 179 -16.80 -14.64 1.90
C GLU A 179 -17.53 -14.31 0.59
N GLN A 180 -16.86 -13.56 -0.28
CA GLN A 180 -17.05 -13.76 -1.71
C GLN A 180 -16.73 -15.22 -2.01
N PRO A 181 -17.44 -15.90 -2.93
CA PRO A 181 -17.24 -17.32 -3.17
C PRO A 181 -15.76 -17.58 -3.44
N GLU A 182 -15.10 -18.27 -2.51
CA GLU A 182 -13.73 -18.71 -2.70
C GLU A 182 -13.73 -19.54 -3.99
N LEU A 183 -13.09 -18.99 -5.02
CA LEU A 183 -12.61 -19.83 -6.10
C LEU A 183 -11.63 -20.77 -5.43
N SER A 184 -12.03 -22.03 -5.23
CA SER A 184 -11.23 -23.08 -4.61
C SER A 184 -9.96 -23.32 -5.44
N LEU A 185 -8.96 -22.48 -5.25
CA LEU A 185 -7.60 -22.72 -5.70
C LEU A 185 -7.02 -23.72 -4.70
N GLY A 186 -7.04 -24.99 -5.11
CA GLY A 186 -6.62 -26.12 -4.28
C GLY A 186 -5.32 -25.86 -3.52
N SER A 187 -5.34 -26.22 -2.24
CA SER A 187 -4.35 -25.98 -1.20
C SER A 187 -2.98 -26.66 -1.39
N ASP A 188 -2.61 -27.05 -2.61
CA ASP A 188 -1.40 -27.86 -2.89
C ASP A 188 -0.37 -27.17 -3.80
N LEU A 189 -0.48 -25.86 -4.10
CA LEU A 189 0.30 -25.25 -5.20
C LEU A 189 0.81 -23.80 -4.96
N PHE A 190 1.33 -23.45 -3.78
CA PHE A 190 2.25 -22.29 -3.67
C PHE A 190 3.69 -22.76 -3.75
N ASN A 191 4.15 -23.15 -4.94
CA ASN A 191 5.58 -23.30 -5.18
C ASN A 191 6.21 -21.88 -5.24
N ASN A 192 6.49 -21.33 -4.06
CA ASN A 192 7.31 -20.15 -3.76
C ASN A 192 6.93 -18.80 -4.40
N GLN A 193 5.73 -18.62 -4.93
CA GLN A 193 5.28 -17.37 -5.56
C GLN A 193 3.91 -16.93 -5.02
N MET A 194 3.73 -15.64 -4.80
CA MET A 194 2.50 -15.05 -4.27
C MET A 194 2.21 -13.70 -4.94
N VAL A 195 0.93 -13.46 -5.24
CA VAL A 195 0.42 -12.16 -5.67
C VAL A 195 -0.80 -11.83 -4.83
N VAL A 196 -0.81 -10.66 -4.22
CA VAL A 196 -1.93 -10.13 -3.44
C VAL A 196 -2.38 -8.83 -4.10
N ALA A 197 -3.66 -8.73 -4.42
CA ALA A 197 -4.26 -7.54 -5.00
C ALA A 197 -5.69 -7.36 -4.48
N ALA A 198 -6.20 -6.13 -4.53
CA ALA A 198 -7.56 -5.79 -4.06
C ALA A 198 -8.69 -6.43 -4.89
N ASN A 199 -8.37 -6.97 -6.07
CA ASN A 199 -9.32 -7.65 -6.94
C ASN A 199 -8.77 -9.03 -7.39
N PRO A 200 -9.58 -10.11 -7.35
CA PRO A 200 -9.14 -11.45 -7.73
C PRO A 200 -8.73 -11.58 -9.20
N TYR A 201 -9.33 -10.80 -10.13
CA TYR A 201 -8.88 -10.80 -11.53
C TYR A 201 -7.46 -10.28 -11.65
N ALA A 202 -7.12 -9.22 -10.91
CA ALA A 202 -5.78 -8.64 -10.90
C ALA A 202 -4.76 -9.57 -10.25
N ALA A 203 -5.09 -10.18 -9.10
CA ALA A 203 -4.23 -11.17 -8.46
C ALA A 203 -3.96 -12.37 -9.38
N LYS A 204 -5.00 -12.85 -10.10
CA LYS A 204 -4.88 -13.93 -11.08
C LYS A 204 -4.01 -13.54 -12.27
N ALA A 205 -4.14 -12.32 -12.79
CA ALA A 205 -3.31 -11.80 -13.87
C ALA A 205 -1.83 -11.77 -13.48
N GLY A 206 -1.50 -11.24 -12.30
CA GLY A 206 -0.13 -11.25 -11.79
C GLY A 206 0.41 -12.66 -11.58
N LEU A 207 -0.40 -13.56 -11.01
CA LEU A 207 0.00 -14.96 -10.78
C LEU A 207 0.22 -15.71 -12.11
N GLU A 208 -0.57 -15.41 -13.13
CA GLU A 208 -0.37 -15.96 -14.48
C GLU A 208 0.98 -15.53 -15.06
N ILE A 209 1.37 -14.27 -14.90
CA ILE A 209 2.69 -13.78 -15.30
C ILE A 209 3.84 -14.47 -14.54
N LEU A 210 3.72 -14.62 -13.21
CA LEU A 210 4.72 -15.33 -12.42
C LEU A 210 4.87 -16.79 -12.86
N ARG A 211 3.76 -17.46 -13.20
CA ARG A 211 3.75 -18.85 -13.71
C ARG A 211 4.39 -18.98 -15.09
N ARG A 212 4.37 -17.93 -15.90
CA ARG A 212 5.09 -17.85 -17.18
C ARG A 212 6.59 -17.56 -17.01
N GLY A 213 7.07 -17.40 -15.78
CA GLY A 213 8.47 -17.12 -15.47
C GLY A 213 8.81 -15.63 -15.42
N GLY A 214 7.80 -14.75 -15.35
CA GLY A 214 8.02 -13.31 -15.20
C GLY A 214 8.52 -12.92 -13.82
N SER A 215 9.09 -11.71 -13.74
CA SER A 215 9.55 -11.12 -12.47
C SER A 215 8.38 -10.58 -11.63
N ALA A 216 8.68 -10.18 -10.39
CA ALA A 216 7.72 -9.47 -9.56
C ALA A 216 7.26 -8.14 -10.20
N VAL A 217 8.13 -7.49 -10.99
CA VAL A 217 7.77 -6.27 -11.74
C VAL A 217 6.86 -6.60 -12.92
N ASP A 218 7.13 -7.67 -13.68
CA ASP A 218 6.24 -8.13 -14.75
C ASP A 218 4.83 -8.42 -14.21
N ALA A 219 4.74 -9.10 -13.06
CA ALA A 219 3.48 -9.39 -12.39
C ALA A 219 2.77 -8.12 -11.89
N ALA A 220 3.53 -7.14 -11.36
CA ALA A 220 2.97 -5.86 -10.92
C ALA A 220 2.34 -5.07 -12.08
N ILE A 221 2.94 -5.12 -13.28
CA ILE A 221 2.38 -4.47 -14.49
C ILE A 221 1.06 -5.12 -14.89
N ALA A 222 0.99 -6.45 -14.88
CA ALA A 222 -0.26 -7.17 -15.17
C ALA A 222 -1.34 -6.90 -14.11
N VAL A 223 -0.97 -6.79 -12.83
CA VAL A 223 -1.88 -6.39 -11.75
C VAL A 223 -2.43 -4.99 -12.00
N GLU A 224 -1.58 -3.98 -12.21
CA GLU A 224 -1.99 -2.58 -12.34
C GLU A 224 -2.84 -2.33 -13.61
N THR A 225 -2.46 -2.93 -14.73
CA THR A 225 -3.24 -2.82 -15.98
C THR A 225 -4.58 -3.55 -15.88
N THR A 226 -4.67 -4.60 -15.07
CA THR A 226 -5.95 -5.27 -14.77
C THR A 226 -6.79 -4.45 -13.79
N LEU A 227 -6.21 -3.87 -12.74
CA LEU A 227 -6.91 -2.99 -11.80
C LEU A 227 -7.49 -1.76 -12.51
N SER A 228 -6.80 -1.25 -13.53
CA SER A 228 -7.31 -0.21 -14.44
C SER A 228 -8.66 -0.55 -15.10
N LEU A 229 -9.05 -1.83 -15.11
CA LEU A 229 -10.33 -2.33 -15.64
C LEU A 229 -11.32 -2.67 -14.53
N VAL A 230 -10.87 -3.47 -13.54
CA VAL A 230 -11.74 -4.14 -12.56
C VAL A 230 -11.90 -3.37 -11.26
N GLU A 231 -11.05 -2.37 -11.02
CA GLU A 231 -11.13 -1.44 -9.90
C GLU A 231 -10.83 0.03 -10.32
N PRO A 232 -11.48 0.54 -11.39
CA PRO A 232 -11.13 1.80 -12.03
C PRO A 232 -11.40 3.04 -11.16
N GLN A 233 -12.16 2.89 -10.07
CA GLN A 233 -12.38 3.94 -9.09
C GLN A 233 -11.18 4.19 -8.17
N SER A 234 -10.16 3.32 -8.21
CA SER A 234 -9.03 3.36 -7.27
C SER A 234 -7.66 3.42 -7.94
N SER A 235 -7.46 2.69 -9.04
CA SER A 235 -6.17 2.65 -9.75
C SER A 235 -6.38 2.70 -11.26
N GLY A 236 -5.36 3.15 -11.99
CA GLY A 236 -5.32 2.93 -13.42
C GLY A 236 -4.23 3.70 -14.17
N ILE A 237 -4.03 3.33 -15.44
CA ILE A 237 -3.04 3.95 -16.35
C ILE A 237 -3.24 5.47 -16.57
N GLY A 238 -4.41 6.01 -16.21
CA GLY A 238 -4.72 7.44 -16.27
C GLY A 238 -4.30 8.24 -15.03
N GLY A 239 -3.69 7.60 -14.03
CA GLY A 239 -3.20 8.26 -12.81
C GLY A 239 -1.68 8.10 -12.62
N GLY A 240 -1.27 8.05 -11.36
CA GLY A 240 0.11 7.87 -10.94
C GLY A 240 0.35 6.56 -10.18
N ALA A 241 1.62 6.22 -9.98
CA ALA A 241 2.04 5.04 -9.23
C ALA A 241 3.33 5.28 -8.45
N PHE A 242 3.47 4.55 -7.33
CA PHE A 242 4.75 4.35 -6.67
C PHE A 242 5.05 2.85 -6.67
N LEU A 243 6.24 2.45 -7.11
CA LEU A 243 6.67 1.06 -7.09
C LEU A 243 7.94 0.92 -6.25
N LEU A 244 7.87 0.08 -5.22
CA LEU A 244 9.03 -0.32 -4.43
C LEU A 244 9.40 -1.75 -4.81
N HIS A 245 10.60 -1.92 -5.38
CA HIS A 245 11.12 -3.21 -5.82
C HIS A 245 12.29 -3.65 -4.95
N PHE A 246 12.19 -4.88 -4.42
CA PHE A 246 13.25 -5.51 -3.64
C PHE A 246 13.81 -6.76 -4.35
N ASP A 247 15.14 -6.79 -4.52
CA ASP A 247 15.88 -7.94 -5.07
C ASP A 247 17.05 -8.32 -4.14
N PRO A 248 16.96 -9.43 -3.39
CA PRO A 248 17.99 -9.84 -2.43
C PRO A 248 19.29 -10.33 -3.08
N ASN A 249 19.29 -10.54 -4.40
CA ASN A 249 20.48 -10.98 -5.13
C ASN A 249 21.36 -9.82 -5.59
N LYS A 250 20.91 -8.56 -5.40
CA LYS A 250 21.63 -7.36 -5.78
C LYS A 250 22.50 -6.83 -4.65
N SER A 251 23.38 -5.90 -4.99
CA SER A 251 24.16 -5.17 -3.99
C SER A 251 23.25 -4.38 -3.05
N PHE A 252 23.71 -4.04 -1.86
CA PHE A 252 22.90 -3.25 -0.89
C PHE A 252 22.37 -1.94 -1.47
N ALA A 253 23.12 -1.29 -2.38
CA ALA A 253 22.71 -0.06 -3.06
C ALA A 253 21.65 -0.28 -4.15
N GLU A 254 21.50 -1.51 -4.65
CA GLU A 254 20.62 -1.87 -5.77
C GLU A 254 19.50 -2.83 -5.37
N GLN A 255 19.54 -3.34 -4.13
CA GLN A 255 18.56 -4.29 -3.61
C GLN A 255 17.19 -3.66 -3.43
N LEU A 256 17.11 -2.34 -3.24
CA LEU A 256 15.87 -1.60 -3.07
C LEU A 256 15.81 -0.46 -4.08
N ASN A 257 14.81 -0.48 -4.95
CA ASN A 257 14.60 0.56 -5.97
C ASN A 257 13.21 1.16 -5.80
N PHE A 258 13.14 2.49 -5.77
CA PHE A 258 11.90 3.24 -5.73
C PHE A 258 11.67 3.93 -7.07
N TYR A 259 10.50 3.71 -7.65
CA TYR A 259 10.07 4.35 -8.88
C TYR A 259 8.90 5.28 -8.56
N ASP A 260 9.12 6.56 -8.85
CA ASP A 260 8.11 7.62 -8.71
C ASP A 260 7.46 7.87 -10.06
N GLY A 261 6.19 7.50 -10.16
CA GLY A 261 5.29 7.84 -11.26
C GLY A 261 4.11 8.64 -10.78
N ARG A 262 4.26 9.44 -9.72
CA ARG A 262 3.21 10.35 -9.26
C ARG A 262 2.87 11.35 -10.36
N GLU A 263 1.60 11.71 -10.45
CA GLU A 263 1.17 12.72 -11.40
C GLU A 263 1.86 14.06 -11.14
N THR A 264 2.11 14.80 -12.21
CA THR A 264 2.65 16.17 -12.12
C THR A 264 1.60 17.19 -12.49
N ALA A 265 1.70 18.40 -11.93
CA ALA A 265 0.82 19.50 -12.33
C ALA A 265 1.04 19.80 -13.82
N PRO A 266 -0.02 19.96 -14.64
CA PRO A 266 0.13 20.35 -16.04
C PRO A 266 0.92 21.65 -16.19
N MET A 267 1.60 21.84 -17.32
CA MET A 267 2.43 23.03 -17.56
C MET A 267 1.66 24.37 -17.48
N ALA A 268 0.35 24.35 -17.73
CA ALA A 268 -0.54 25.51 -17.61
C ALA A 268 -1.11 25.71 -16.18
N ALA A 269 -0.76 24.86 -15.22
CA ALA A 269 -1.21 24.99 -13.85
C ALA A 269 -0.63 26.25 -13.18
N THR A 270 -1.45 26.94 -12.39
CA THR A 270 -1.05 28.12 -11.61
C THR A 270 -1.56 27.98 -10.17
N PRO A 271 -1.02 28.73 -9.19
CA PRO A 271 -1.57 28.71 -7.82
C PRO A 271 -3.07 29.11 -7.75
N ASP A 272 -3.55 29.82 -8.78
CA ASP A 272 -4.88 30.39 -8.83
C ASP A 272 -5.87 29.52 -9.62
N HIS A 273 -5.43 28.35 -10.11
CA HIS A 273 -6.16 27.49 -11.07
C HIS A 273 -7.54 27.05 -10.57
N PHE A 274 -7.75 27.01 -9.25
CA PHE A 274 -9.02 26.62 -8.62
C PHE A 274 -9.73 27.78 -7.90
N LYS A 275 -9.19 29.01 -7.90
CA LYS A 275 -9.76 30.14 -7.13
C LYS A 275 -11.22 30.41 -7.48
N SER A 276 -11.56 30.43 -8.77
CA SER A 276 -12.93 30.68 -9.25
C SER A 276 -13.94 29.62 -8.80
N ILE A 277 -13.47 28.42 -8.44
CA ILE A 277 -14.28 27.31 -7.95
C ILE A 277 -14.34 27.38 -6.41
N THR A 278 -13.20 27.58 -5.74
CA THR A 278 -13.12 27.55 -4.27
C THR A 278 -13.67 28.79 -3.58
N GLU A 279 -13.81 29.92 -4.29
CA GLU A 279 -14.31 31.20 -3.73
C GLU A 279 -15.84 31.33 -3.75
N ILE A 280 -16.58 30.34 -4.27
CA ILE A 280 -18.04 30.31 -4.22
C ILE A 280 -18.49 29.92 -2.78
N PRO A 281 -19.41 30.65 -2.13
CA PRO A 281 -19.90 30.28 -0.79
C PRO A 281 -20.71 28.98 -0.83
N GLY A 282 -20.28 27.96 -0.05
CA GLY A 282 -20.98 26.68 0.11
C GLY A 282 -20.21 25.47 -0.44
N ASN A 283 -19.37 24.85 0.39
CA ASN A 283 -18.75 23.52 0.20
C ASN A 283 -18.30 23.11 -1.22
N VAL A 284 -17.60 24.01 -1.91
CA VAL A 284 -17.19 23.84 -3.32
C VAL A 284 -15.91 22.98 -3.51
N LYS A 285 -15.39 22.37 -2.44
CA LYS A 285 -14.20 21.51 -2.52
C LYS A 285 -14.42 20.28 -3.39
N LEU A 286 -15.64 19.72 -3.43
CA LEU A 286 -15.95 18.56 -4.26
C LEU A 286 -16.14 18.92 -5.73
N ASP A 287 -16.57 20.14 -6.08
CA ASP A 287 -16.71 20.55 -7.49
C ASP A 287 -15.36 20.77 -8.16
N ALA A 288 -14.34 21.17 -7.40
CA ALA A 288 -12.96 21.24 -7.88
C ALA A 288 -12.35 19.87 -8.23
N VAL A 289 -12.96 18.76 -7.78
CA VAL A 289 -12.49 17.38 -8.05
C VAL A 289 -13.00 16.85 -9.38
N TYR A 290 -14.14 17.33 -9.89
CA TYR A 290 -14.74 16.80 -11.12
C TYR A 290 -14.34 17.64 -12.34
N GLY A 291 -13.91 16.95 -13.40
CA GLY A 291 -13.58 17.54 -14.70
C GLY A 291 -12.08 17.61 -14.96
N GLY A 292 -11.70 17.91 -16.21
CA GLY A 292 -10.31 17.84 -16.66
C GLY A 292 -9.33 18.76 -15.90
N LEU A 293 -9.82 19.83 -15.25
CA LEU A 293 -8.98 20.74 -14.47
C LEU A 293 -8.34 20.07 -13.24
N SER A 294 -8.93 18.99 -12.71
CA SER A 294 -8.39 18.26 -11.56
C SER A 294 -7.37 17.17 -11.95
N VAL A 295 -7.13 16.98 -13.25
CA VAL A 295 -6.29 15.90 -13.76
C VAL A 295 -4.82 16.32 -13.78
N GLY A 296 -3.99 15.62 -13.02
CA GLY A 296 -2.53 15.68 -13.16
C GLY A 296 -2.06 14.89 -14.38
N VAL A 297 -0.85 15.19 -14.88
CA VAL A 297 -0.24 14.46 -16.01
C VAL A 297 0.05 13.01 -15.55
N PRO A 298 -0.53 11.96 -16.17
CA PRO A 298 -0.42 10.60 -15.68
C PRO A 298 1.02 10.05 -15.69
N GLY A 299 1.49 9.50 -14.58
CA GLY A 299 2.87 8.99 -14.44
C GLY A 299 2.99 7.47 -14.31
N ALA A 300 1.88 6.75 -14.16
CA ALA A 300 1.89 5.31 -13.85
C ALA A 300 2.64 4.47 -14.91
N LEU A 301 2.30 4.63 -16.19
CA LEU A 301 2.94 3.87 -17.28
C LEU A 301 4.43 4.17 -17.41
N ALA A 302 4.85 5.41 -17.16
CA ALA A 302 6.27 5.79 -17.18
C ALA A 302 7.05 5.06 -16.07
N ALA A 303 6.56 5.06 -14.82
CA ALA A 303 7.20 4.35 -13.72
C ALA A 303 7.26 2.83 -13.95
N LEU A 304 6.15 2.25 -14.42
CA LEU A 304 6.08 0.82 -14.76
C LEU A 304 7.08 0.46 -15.86
N LYS A 305 7.21 1.29 -16.89
CA LYS A 305 8.17 1.04 -17.98
C LYS A 305 9.61 1.13 -17.50
N MET A 306 9.95 2.13 -16.68
CA MET A 306 11.28 2.23 -16.07
C MET A 306 11.61 1.02 -15.21
N ALA A 307 10.65 0.53 -14.42
CA ALA A 307 10.83 -0.67 -13.62
C ALA A 307 11.00 -1.92 -14.49
N HIS A 308 10.19 -2.07 -15.56
CA HIS A 308 10.28 -3.17 -16.51
C HIS A 308 11.62 -3.23 -17.23
N GLU A 309 12.14 -2.09 -17.69
CA GLU A 309 13.44 -2.05 -18.36
C GLU A 309 14.60 -2.51 -17.46
N LYS A 310 14.49 -2.28 -16.15
CA LYS A 310 15.54 -2.65 -15.19
C LYS A 310 15.36 -4.04 -14.57
N HIS A 311 14.12 -4.51 -14.43
CA HIS A 311 13.79 -5.71 -13.65
C HIS A 311 12.83 -6.69 -14.33
N GLY A 312 12.31 -6.34 -15.51
CA GLY A 312 11.45 -7.21 -16.30
C GLY A 312 12.21 -8.41 -16.86
N ILE A 313 11.52 -9.54 -16.98
CA ILE A 313 12.04 -10.78 -17.57
C ILE A 313 11.25 -11.09 -18.85
N LEU A 314 9.92 -10.98 -18.79
CA LEU A 314 9.09 -11.20 -19.97
C LEU A 314 9.15 -10.01 -20.93
N PRO A 315 8.93 -10.23 -22.23
CA PRO A 315 8.73 -9.15 -23.19
C PRO A 315 7.64 -8.18 -22.73
N TRP A 316 7.86 -6.88 -22.98
CA TRP A 316 6.92 -5.82 -22.59
C TRP A 316 5.51 -6.07 -23.13
N GLU A 317 5.37 -6.67 -24.31
CA GLU A 317 4.06 -6.99 -24.87
C GLU A 317 3.31 -8.06 -24.05
N GLU A 318 4.02 -9.08 -23.58
CA GLU A 318 3.44 -10.25 -22.90
C GLU A 318 2.83 -9.88 -21.55
N VAL A 319 3.38 -8.88 -20.85
CA VAL A 319 2.87 -8.50 -19.51
C VAL A 319 1.50 -7.80 -19.56
N PHE A 320 1.05 -7.35 -20.74
CA PHE A 320 -0.27 -6.74 -20.94
C PHE A 320 -1.34 -7.74 -21.40
N GLU A 321 -0.95 -8.93 -21.85
CA GLU A 321 -1.89 -9.92 -22.41
C GLU A 321 -3.06 -10.24 -21.48
N PRO A 322 -2.87 -10.47 -20.15
CA PRO A 322 -4.00 -10.78 -19.28
C PRO A 322 -5.04 -9.65 -19.23
N ALA A 323 -4.59 -8.40 -19.14
CA ALA A 323 -5.47 -7.23 -19.09
C ALA A 323 -6.16 -6.97 -20.43
N ILE A 324 -5.45 -7.10 -21.56
CA ILE A 324 -6.03 -6.98 -22.91
C ILE A 324 -7.13 -8.02 -23.12
N LYS A 325 -6.83 -9.28 -22.80
CA LYS A 325 -7.80 -10.38 -22.93
C LYS A 325 -9.03 -10.13 -22.06
N LEU A 326 -8.83 -9.76 -20.79
CA LEU A 326 -9.94 -9.49 -19.88
C LEU A 326 -10.80 -8.31 -20.34
N ALA A 327 -10.20 -7.26 -20.90
CA ALA A 327 -10.92 -6.12 -21.45
C ALA A 327 -11.80 -6.50 -22.67
N GLU A 328 -11.39 -7.47 -23.48
CA GLU A 328 -12.14 -7.94 -24.66
C GLU A 328 -13.20 -8.98 -24.34
N GLU A 329 -12.83 -9.97 -23.52
CA GLU A 329 -13.73 -11.06 -23.10
C GLU A 329 -14.75 -10.56 -22.06
N GLY A 330 -14.33 -9.63 -21.23
CA GLY A 330 -15.11 -9.02 -20.16
C GLY A 330 -14.82 -9.60 -18.78
N PHE A 331 -15.20 -8.85 -17.76
CA PHE A 331 -15.15 -9.27 -16.36
C PHE A 331 -16.52 -9.05 -15.70
N VAL A 332 -16.77 -9.81 -14.64
CA VAL A 332 -18.01 -9.67 -13.85
C VAL A 332 -17.86 -8.46 -12.93
N VAL A 333 -18.79 -7.51 -13.02
CA VAL A 333 -18.90 -6.36 -12.11
C VAL A 333 -19.03 -6.87 -10.67
N SER A 334 -18.18 -6.38 -9.78
CA SER A 334 -18.21 -6.70 -8.35
C SER A 334 -19.19 -5.80 -7.60
N GLU A 335 -19.62 -6.22 -6.41
CA GLU A 335 -20.45 -5.39 -5.51
C GLU A 335 -19.75 -4.08 -5.16
N ARG A 336 -18.42 -4.11 -4.99
CA ARG A 336 -17.61 -2.90 -4.76
C ARG A 336 -17.69 -1.94 -5.94
N LEU A 337 -17.55 -2.44 -7.18
CA LEU A 337 -17.65 -1.59 -8.36
C LEU A 337 -19.07 -1.05 -8.54
N GLU A 338 -20.11 -1.88 -8.37
CA GLU A 338 -21.51 -1.41 -8.37
C GLU A 338 -21.71 -0.29 -7.36
N HIS A 339 -21.22 -0.46 -6.13
CA HIS A 339 -21.35 0.53 -5.07
C HIS A 339 -20.79 1.89 -5.52
N TYR A 340 -19.56 1.92 -6.05
CA TYR A 340 -18.94 3.18 -6.51
C TYR A 340 -19.64 3.80 -7.72
N ILE A 341 -20.13 3.00 -8.67
CA ILE A 341 -20.95 3.50 -9.79
C ILE A 341 -22.26 4.13 -9.25
N THR A 342 -22.84 3.54 -8.21
CA THR A 342 -24.13 3.96 -7.66
C THR A 342 -24.02 5.24 -6.83
N ILE A 343 -22.96 5.40 -6.02
CA ILE A 343 -22.81 6.57 -5.15
C ILE A 343 -22.29 7.81 -5.88
N ASP A 344 -21.54 7.65 -6.99
CA ASP A 344 -21.05 8.78 -7.78
C ASP A 344 -22.12 9.29 -8.75
N GLN A 345 -22.91 10.25 -8.27
CA GLN A 345 -23.99 10.87 -9.06
C GLN A 345 -23.48 11.70 -10.26
N LYS A 346 -22.20 12.05 -10.31
CA LYS A 346 -21.61 12.88 -11.36
C LYS A 346 -20.96 12.05 -12.46
N LEU A 347 -20.70 10.76 -12.24
CA LEU A 347 -20.16 9.83 -13.23
C LEU A 347 -20.99 9.82 -14.53
N LYS A 348 -22.33 9.89 -14.44
CA LYS A 348 -23.24 9.97 -15.59
C LYS A 348 -23.17 11.27 -16.40
N LEU A 349 -22.53 12.32 -15.86
CA LEU A 349 -22.37 13.61 -16.56
C LEU A 349 -21.29 13.55 -17.64
N VAL A 350 -20.34 12.61 -17.52
CA VAL A 350 -19.29 12.38 -18.53
C VAL A 350 -19.81 11.34 -19.53
N PRO A 351 -19.99 11.67 -20.82
CA PRO A 351 -20.56 10.73 -21.79
C PRO A 351 -19.80 9.40 -21.87
N ALA A 352 -18.46 9.43 -21.87
CA ALA A 352 -17.66 8.22 -21.91
C ALA A 352 -17.89 7.29 -20.70
N SER A 353 -17.98 7.86 -19.50
CA SER A 353 -18.25 7.11 -18.27
C SER A 353 -19.69 6.63 -18.22
N ARG A 354 -20.65 7.47 -18.63
CA ARG A 354 -22.07 7.11 -18.72
C ARG A 354 -22.27 5.89 -19.63
N ASP A 355 -21.70 5.95 -20.83
CA ASP A 355 -21.84 4.90 -21.84
C ASP A 355 -21.14 3.58 -21.44
N TYR A 356 -20.23 3.64 -20.45
CA TYR A 356 -19.48 2.48 -19.95
C TYR A 356 -20.09 1.86 -18.68
N PHE A 357 -20.60 2.68 -17.75
CA PHE A 357 -21.05 2.23 -16.42
C PHE A 357 -22.56 2.23 -16.22
N TYR A 358 -23.35 2.65 -17.22
CA TYR A 358 -24.81 2.68 -17.14
C TYR A 358 -25.43 1.91 -18.30
N ASP A 359 -26.58 1.31 -18.05
CA ASP A 359 -27.34 0.60 -19.07
C ASP A 359 -28.13 1.58 -19.98
N HIS A 360 -28.83 1.02 -20.97
CA HIS A 360 -29.66 1.77 -21.91
C HIS A 360 -30.85 2.51 -21.27
N LYS A 361 -31.21 2.17 -20.02
CA LYS A 361 -32.24 2.85 -19.24
C LYS A 361 -31.66 3.96 -18.36
N GLY A 362 -30.33 4.08 -18.33
CA GLY A 362 -29.61 5.04 -17.48
C GLY A 362 -29.41 4.54 -16.05
N GLU A 363 -29.62 3.25 -15.79
CA GLU A 363 -29.40 2.64 -14.48
C GLU A 363 -27.94 2.19 -14.33
N PRO A 364 -27.34 2.30 -13.13
CA PRO A 364 -25.96 1.86 -12.90
C PRO A 364 -25.83 0.35 -13.10
N LEU A 365 -24.72 -0.07 -13.71
CA LEU A 365 -24.43 -1.50 -13.86
C LEU A 365 -24.33 -2.19 -12.48
N LYS A 366 -24.94 -3.37 -12.42
CA LYS A 366 -25.10 -4.16 -11.20
C LYS A 366 -24.05 -5.26 -11.10
N ALA A 367 -23.76 -5.68 -9.87
CA ALA A 367 -22.94 -6.85 -9.61
C ALA A 367 -23.48 -8.06 -10.39
N GLY A 368 -22.58 -8.88 -10.94
CA GLY A 368 -22.95 -9.98 -11.82
C GLY A 368 -23.04 -9.61 -13.30
N TYR A 369 -23.08 -8.33 -13.67
CA TYR A 369 -23.06 -7.91 -15.07
C TYR A 369 -21.70 -8.19 -15.73
N LEU A 370 -21.71 -8.70 -16.97
CA LEU A 370 -20.48 -8.90 -17.75
C LEU A 370 -20.09 -7.62 -18.49
N LEU A 371 -19.12 -6.88 -17.95
CA LEU A 371 -18.63 -5.62 -18.51
C LEU A 371 -17.41 -5.85 -19.40
N LYS A 372 -17.41 -5.22 -20.58
CA LYS A 372 -16.33 -5.29 -21.58
C LYS A 372 -15.82 -3.89 -21.91
N ASN A 373 -14.51 -3.76 -22.12
CA ASN A 373 -13.88 -2.50 -22.51
C ASN A 373 -12.93 -2.65 -23.72
N PRO A 374 -13.47 -2.92 -24.92
CA PRO A 374 -12.64 -3.06 -26.13
C PRO A 374 -11.85 -1.78 -26.47
N LYS A 375 -12.32 -0.60 -26.02
CA LYS A 375 -11.60 0.66 -26.19
C LYS A 375 -10.32 0.68 -25.36
N GLN A 376 -10.39 0.27 -24.10
CA GLN A 376 -9.20 0.14 -23.25
C GLN A 376 -8.29 -1.00 -23.72
N ALA A 377 -8.83 -2.11 -24.20
CA ALA A 377 -8.03 -3.16 -24.84
C ALA A 377 -7.20 -2.62 -26.01
N ALA A 378 -7.80 -1.76 -26.86
CA ALA A 378 -7.09 -1.13 -27.97
C ALA A 378 -5.98 -0.19 -27.49
N VAL A 379 -6.20 0.58 -26.42
CA VAL A 379 -5.16 1.42 -25.80
C VAL A 379 -4.02 0.57 -25.25
N LEU A 380 -4.32 -0.45 -24.46
CA LEU A 380 -3.31 -1.35 -23.88
C LEU A 380 -2.52 -2.08 -24.96
N ARG A 381 -3.17 -2.50 -26.05
CA ARG A 381 -2.50 -3.12 -27.20
C ARG A 381 -1.50 -2.17 -27.86
N ARG A 382 -1.87 -0.90 -28.05
CA ARG A 382 -0.93 0.10 -28.59
C ARG A 382 0.24 0.33 -27.63
N VAL A 383 -0.03 0.47 -26.33
CA VAL A 383 1.03 0.61 -25.32
C VAL A 383 1.96 -0.61 -25.29
N ALA A 384 1.42 -1.81 -25.49
CA ALA A 384 2.18 -3.05 -25.59
C ALA A 384 3.09 -3.04 -26.84
N THR A 385 2.54 -2.80 -28.04
CA THR A 385 3.27 -2.99 -29.30
C THR A 385 4.12 -1.79 -29.73
N GLU A 386 3.68 -0.57 -29.40
CA GLU A 386 4.35 0.68 -29.77
C GLU A 386 5.18 1.28 -28.61
N GLY A 387 5.05 0.69 -27.40
CA GLY A 387 5.62 1.22 -26.17
C GLY A 387 4.78 2.34 -25.54
N ILE A 388 5.25 2.86 -24.40
CA ILE A 388 4.51 3.90 -23.64
C ILE A 388 4.35 5.22 -24.40
N SER A 389 5.16 5.48 -25.43
CA SER A 389 5.03 6.67 -26.28
C SER A 389 3.65 6.75 -26.92
N ALA A 390 3.02 5.62 -27.23
CA ALA A 390 1.66 5.60 -27.77
C ALA A 390 0.62 6.24 -26.83
N PHE A 391 0.87 6.29 -25.52
CA PHE A 391 0.00 6.97 -24.55
C PHE A 391 0.33 8.46 -24.40
N TYR A 392 1.63 8.80 -24.45
CA TYR A 392 2.13 10.15 -24.19
C TYR A 392 2.25 11.03 -25.44
N THR A 393 2.14 10.46 -26.64
CA THR A 393 2.17 11.18 -27.92
C THR A 393 1.16 10.59 -28.92
N GLY A 394 0.94 11.30 -30.04
CA GLY A 394 0.05 10.87 -31.13
C GLY A 394 -1.43 10.82 -30.73
N ASP A 395 -2.22 10.03 -31.46
CA ASP A 395 -3.69 10.05 -31.41
C ASP A 395 -4.32 9.79 -30.02
N ILE A 396 -3.65 9.05 -29.12
CA ILE A 396 -4.17 8.86 -27.76
C ILE A 396 -3.94 10.12 -26.95
N ALA A 397 -2.74 10.71 -27.01
CA ALA A 397 -2.44 11.96 -26.34
C ALA A 397 -3.34 13.11 -26.85
N GLU A 398 -3.60 13.18 -28.15
CA GLU A 398 -4.54 14.15 -28.76
C GLU A 398 -5.99 13.97 -28.31
N LYS A 399 -6.38 12.78 -27.80
CA LYS A 399 -7.70 12.54 -27.21
C LYS A 399 -7.75 12.80 -25.70
N ILE A 400 -6.60 12.84 -25.05
CA ILE A 400 -6.46 13.15 -23.62
C ILE A 400 -6.53 14.67 -23.39
N VAL A 401 -5.85 15.44 -24.25
CA VAL A 401 -5.83 16.92 -24.26
C VAL A 401 -7.06 17.47 -24.97
#